data_AF-A0A261F3W3-F1
#
_entry.id   AF-A0A261F3W3-F1
#
_cell.length_a   1.000
_cell.length_b   1.000
_cell.length_c   1.000
_cell.angle_alpha   90.00
_cell.angle_beta   90.00
_cell.angle_gamma   90.00
#
_symmetry.space_group_name_H-M   'P 1'
#
loop_
_entity.id
_entity.type
_entity.pdbx_description
1 polymer ?
#
loop_
_entity_poly.entity_id
_entity_poly.type
_entity_poly.pdbx_seq_one_letter_code
_entity_poly.pdbx_strand_id
1 'polypeptide(L)' 'MTHFELPREERFKHRITDGLVRLSIGVEDVRDLNSGLDKAVQVARRKK' A
#
# COMPACT_ATOMS: atom_id res chain seq x y z
N MET A 1 6.52 7.95 -5.35
CA MET A 1 5.05 8.13 -5.18
C MET A 1 4.80 9.48 -4.53
N THR A 2 3.56 9.97 -4.47
CA THR A 2 3.15 11.38 -4.20
C THR A 2 3.90 12.17 -3.11
N HIS A 3 4.59 11.52 -2.17
CA HIS A 3 5.36 12.15 -1.09
C HIS A 3 6.87 11.86 -1.17
N PHE A 4 7.39 11.50 -2.34
CA PHE A 4 8.80 11.12 -2.53
C PHE A 4 9.76 12.28 -2.25
N GLU A 5 9.36 13.50 -2.62
CA GLU A 5 10.16 14.72 -2.47
C GLU A 5 10.19 15.25 -1.03
N LEU A 6 9.26 14.79 -0.16
CA LEU A 6 9.24 15.17 1.25
C LEU A 6 10.37 14.49 2.02
N PRO A 7 11.19 15.23 2.80
CA PRO A 7 12.20 14.67 3.69
C PRO A 7 11.62 13.60 4.62
N ARG A 8 12.44 12.61 4.99
CA ARG A 8 12.03 11.47 5.82
C ARG A 8 11.32 11.94 7.10
N GLU A 9 11.92 12.86 7.84
CA GLU A 9 11.37 13.37 9.10
C GLU A 9 9.97 13.99 8.94
N GLU A 10 9.75 14.71 7.85
CA GLU A 10 8.47 15.34 7.55
C GLU A 10 7.40 14.30 7.20
N ARG A 11 7.76 13.27 6.42
CA ARG A 11 6.88 12.12 6.17
C ARG A 11 6.45 11.44 7.47
N PHE A 12 7.37 11.23 8.41
CA PHE A 12 7.06 10.60 9.69
C PHE A 12 6.15 11.47 10.58
N LYS A 13 6.27 12.80 10.55
CA LYS A 13 5.33 13.71 11.26
C LYS A 13 3.89 13.51 10.80
N HIS A 14 3.70 13.20 9.52
CA HIS A 14 2.39 12.90 8.93
C HIS A 14 2.01 11.40 8.95
N ARG A 15 2.75 10.56 9.70
CA ARG A 15 2.54 9.10 9.78
C ARG A 15 2.69 8.37 8.44
N ILE A 16 3.42 8.96 7.49
CA ILE A 16 3.77 8.34 6.21
C ILE A 16 5.03 7.50 6.43
N THR A 17 4.84 6.20 6.67
CA THR A 17 5.92 5.25 6.93
C THR A 17 6.39 4.56 5.64
N ASP A 18 7.58 3.95 5.68
CA ASP A 18 8.13 3.23 4.52
C ASP A 18 7.28 2.03 4.06
N GLY A 19 6.44 1.50 4.96
CA GLY A 19 5.50 0.40 4.67
C GLY A 19 4.07 0.85 4.33
N LEU A 20 3.80 2.16 4.30
CA LEU A 20 2.46 2.66 4.02
C LEU A 20 2.11 2.47 2.54
N VAL A 21 1.06 1.71 2.28
CA VAL A 21 0.51 1.49 0.94
C VAL A 21 -0.83 2.23 0.84
N ARG A 22 -0.99 3.06 -0.20
CA ARG A 22 -2.24 3.76 -0.50
C ARG A 22 -2.94 3.07 -1.67
N LEU A 23 -4.20 2.67 -1.49
CA LEU A 23 -5.03 2.08 -2.54
C LEU A 23 -6.04 3.11 -3.04
N SER A 24 -6.26 3.17 -4.34
CA SER A 24 -7.37 3.88 -4.97
C SER A 24 -8.28 2.81 -5.58
N ILE A 25 -9.40 2.53 -4.93
CA ILE A 25 -10.30 1.44 -5.33
C ILE A 25 -11.27 1.97 -6.39
N GLY A 26 -11.42 1.23 -7.49
CA GLY A 26 -12.35 1.55 -8.58
C GLY A 26 -13.72 0.91 -8.36
N VAL A 27 -14.39 0.58 -9.46
CA VAL A 27 -15.75 -0.02 -9.49
C VAL A 27 -15.74 -1.48 -9.96
N GLU A 28 -14.61 -2.18 -9.76
CA GLU A 28 -14.43 -3.58 -10.14
C GLU A 28 -15.27 -4.56 -9.29
N ASP A 29 -15.37 -5.82 -9.72
CA ASP A 29 -16.05 -6.88 -8.93
C ASP A 29 -15.31 -7.10 -7.60
N VAL A 30 -16.08 -7.12 -6.51
CA VAL A 30 -15.56 -7.25 -5.14
C VAL A 30 -14.76 -8.54 -4.92
N ARG A 31 -15.13 -9.64 -5.60
CA ARG A 31 -14.46 -10.94 -5.46
C ARG A 31 -13.09 -10.91 -6.11
N ASP A 32 -12.97 -10.27 -7.26
CA ASP A 32 -11.70 -10.11 -7.96
C ASP A 32 -10.76 -9.19 -7.18
N LEU A 33 -11.28 -8.08 -6.64
CA LEU A 33 -10.53 -7.17 -5.76
C LEU A 33 -9.98 -7.90 -4.52
N ASN A 34 -10.84 -8.64 -3.81
CA ASN A 34 -10.42 -9.39 -2.62
C ASN A 34 -9.38 -10.47 -2.95
N SER A 35 -9.63 -11.27 -4.00
CA SER A 35 -8.70 -12.30 -4.45
C SER A 35 -7.33 -11.73 -4.82
N GLY A 36 -7.32 -10.58 -5.51
CA GLY A 36 -6.09 -9.87 -5.87
C GLY A 36 -5.31 -9.39 -4.66
N LEU A 37 -5.98 -8.75 -3.70
CA LEU A 37 -5.35 -8.27 -2.46
C LEU A 37 -4.82 -9.43 -1.61
N ASP A 38 -5.59 -10.51 -1.46
CA ASP A 38 -5.17 -11.70 -0.72
C ASP A 38 -3.90 -12.32 -1.30
N LYS A 39 -3.86 -12.49 -2.63
CA LYS A 39 -2.67 -13.01 -3.33
C LYS A 39 -1.47 -12.10 -3.13
N ALA A 40 -1.63 -10.79 -3.26
CA ALA A 40 -0.55 -9.82 -3.07
C ALA A 40 0.04 -9.88 -1.64
N VAL A 41 -0.83 -9.91 -0.63
CA VAL A 41 -0.41 -10.00 0.79
C VAL A 41 0.26 -11.35 1.07
N GLN A 42 -0.23 -12.46 0.52
CA GLN A 42 0.43 -13.76 0.66
C GLN A 42 1.84 -13.76 0.08
N VAL A 43 2.05 -13.18 -1.11
CA VAL A 43 3.38 -13.07 -1.72
C VAL A 43 4.31 -12.21 -0.86
N ALA A 44 3.82 -11.08 -0.35
CA ALA A 44 4.60 -10.20 0.53
C ALA A 44 5.00 -10.90 1.83
N ARG A 45 4.10 -11.72 2.42
CA ARG A 45 4.39 -12.51 3.63
C ARG A 45 5.47 -13.57 3.42
N ARG A 46 5.56 -14.17 2.23
CA ARG A 46 6.57 -15.20 1.91
C ARG A 46 7.99 -14.64 1.71
N LYS A 47 8.13 -13.32 1.52
CA LYS A 47 9.42 -12.65 1.34
C LYS A 47 10.05 -12.15 2.65
N LYS A 48 9.42 -12.44 3.80
CA LYS A 48 10.04 -12.33 5.12
C LYS A 48 10.64 -13.66 5.52
#